data_AF-A0A0E9MD05-F1
#
_entry.id   AF-A0A0E9MD05-F1
#
_cell.length_a   1.000
_cell.length_b   1.000
_cell.length_c   1.000
_cell.angle_alpha   90.00
_cell.angle_beta   90.00
_cell.angle_gamma   90.00
#
_symmetry.space_group_name_H-M   'P 1'
#
loop_
_entity.id
_entity.type
_entity.pdbx_description
1 polymer ?
#
loop_
_entity_poly.entity_id
_entity_poly.type
_entity_poly.pdbx_seq_one_letter_code
_entity_poly.pdbx_strand_id
1 'polypeptide(L)'
;MMVIGSGIIRHGHHIGKALLLLILALTAAVAAASTIVGEAKNAIGTLLVTRSDGIEERLRGKGALALYEGDVLSTGPDSRALIQFRDGVRVALDYRTRFMILSRWEKDKASTRILRLDKGALWVKTRSGSGALEVETPVASAAVSDAEFIIEVLDGGNSILSVIKGVVPFGTAFGTCPIRTDTVSYAVQGKKCTKPETMDVRPAAAWKASLDDSPSDSAAGSKPDAAPLPPFWPPPDASTHQTIPRELVVGNAPATSTLASVAARMERAIGSAGYSSPGYYSVPGGFAMLTQLERINPDATPLPAEQRWKIKVSPVSLTSFNLAAYLKALLGKDAGLFRVIAFVFTAEPIVASGVKPLMDEAKLWVGHGGTALPAKFSALPYSSDMICTALVYEFEIPSHGAAAHQLKPSDHNGQQHLKAARILQALGG
;
A
#
# COMPACT_ATOMS: atom_id res chain seq x y z
N MET A 1 -32.18 -62.70 64.39
CA MET A 1 -30.83 -62.87 64.96
C MET A 1 -29.94 -61.87 64.25
N MET A 2 -29.79 -60.63 64.74
CA MET A 2 -29.02 -60.16 65.92
C MET A 2 -27.50 -60.32 65.75
N VAL A 3 -26.78 -59.24 66.13
CA VAL A 3 -25.34 -59.09 66.47
C VAL A 3 -24.42 -58.83 65.24
N ILE A 4 -23.90 -57.61 64.98
CA ILE A 4 -22.78 -56.85 65.62
C ILE A 4 -21.45 -57.66 65.55
N GLY A 5 -20.25 -57.22 65.19
CA GLY A 5 -19.65 -55.95 64.75
C GLY A 5 -18.11 -56.14 64.67
N SER A 6 -17.39 -55.02 64.49
CA SER A 6 -15.94 -54.78 64.72
C SER A 6 -14.99 -54.81 63.51
N GLY A 7 -14.21 -53.73 63.36
CA GLY A 7 -12.90 -53.81 62.67
C GLY A 7 -12.36 -52.56 61.97
N ILE A 8 -12.13 -51.46 62.71
CA ILE A 8 -10.93 -50.58 62.69
C ILE A 8 -10.37 -50.03 61.34
N ILE A 9 -10.48 -48.70 61.27
CA ILE A 9 -9.75 -47.62 60.55
C ILE A 9 -8.26 -47.89 60.19
N ARG A 10 -7.87 -47.59 58.94
CA ARG A 10 -6.59 -46.90 58.61
C ARG A 10 -6.74 -45.95 57.42
N HIS A 11 -6.12 -44.77 57.57
CA HIS A 11 -6.15 -43.59 56.70
C HIS A 11 -5.34 -43.74 55.40
N GLY A 12 -5.79 -43.07 54.34
CA GLY A 12 -5.00 -42.77 53.13
C GLY A 12 -5.83 -42.08 52.03
N HIS A 13 -5.76 -40.74 51.97
CA HIS A 13 -6.30 -39.83 50.94
C HIS A 13 -5.90 -40.23 49.50
N HIS A 14 -6.85 -40.39 48.57
CA HIS A 14 -7.31 -39.40 47.56
C HIS A 14 -6.39 -39.14 46.33
N ILE A 15 -7.00 -39.35 45.16
CA ILE A 15 -6.81 -38.66 43.85
C ILE A 15 -5.80 -39.29 42.87
N GLY A 16 -6.30 -39.62 41.67
CA GLY A 16 -5.49 -39.97 40.51
C GLY A 16 -6.29 -40.60 39.36
N LYS A 17 -7.34 -39.93 38.87
CA LYS A 17 -8.06 -40.31 37.65
C LYS A 17 -7.28 -39.84 36.41
N ALA A 18 -7.40 -40.65 35.35
CA ALA A 18 -7.20 -40.35 33.93
C ALA A 18 -5.77 -40.42 33.39
N LEU A 19 -5.57 -41.22 32.33
CA LEU A 19 -5.30 -40.72 30.97
C LEU A 19 -4.64 -41.83 30.13
N LEU A 20 -5.40 -42.57 29.30
CA LEU A 20 -4.85 -43.17 28.08
C LEU A 20 -5.99 -43.65 27.16
N LEU A 21 -6.50 -42.77 26.30
CA LEU A 21 -7.25 -43.10 25.08
C LEU A 21 -7.41 -41.82 24.25
N LEU A 22 -6.42 -41.49 23.43
CA LEU A 22 -6.59 -40.55 22.33
C LEU A 22 -5.67 -40.96 21.17
N ILE A 23 -6.16 -41.90 20.37
CA ILE A 23 -5.57 -42.27 19.09
C ILE A 23 -5.98 -41.17 18.08
N LEU A 24 -5.04 -40.27 17.82
CA LEU A 24 -4.72 -39.64 16.54
C LEU A 24 -5.83 -39.54 15.48
N ALA A 25 -6.72 -38.55 15.61
CA ALA A 25 -7.46 -38.01 14.47
C ALA A 25 -6.58 -36.98 13.76
N LEU A 26 -5.78 -37.44 12.79
CA LEU A 26 -5.03 -36.58 11.89
C LEU A 26 -6.03 -35.86 10.98
N THR A 27 -6.37 -34.61 11.29
CA THR A 27 -7.14 -33.75 10.39
C THR A 27 -6.27 -33.41 9.19
N ALA A 28 -6.46 -34.12 8.07
CA ALA A 28 -6.02 -33.63 6.77
C ALA A 28 -6.86 -32.39 6.45
N ALA A 29 -6.32 -31.20 6.71
CA ALA A 29 -6.83 -29.97 6.13
C ALA A 29 -6.63 -30.10 4.61
N VAL A 30 -7.72 -30.40 3.91
CA VAL A 30 -7.73 -30.34 2.44
C VAL A 30 -7.58 -28.86 2.10
N ALA A 31 -6.36 -28.44 1.75
CA ALA A 31 -6.14 -27.14 1.16
C ALA A 31 -6.95 -27.10 -0.14
N ALA A 32 -8.02 -26.29 -0.18
CA ALA A 32 -8.73 -26.02 -1.41
C ALA A 32 -7.71 -25.40 -2.39
N ALA A 33 -7.32 -26.16 -3.41
CA ALA A 33 -6.39 -25.68 -4.42
C ALA A 33 -7.06 -24.52 -5.17
N SER A 34 -6.53 -23.31 -5.01
CA SER A 34 -6.99 -22.14 -5.77
C SER A 34 -6.79 -22.41 -7.26
N THR A 35 -7.83 -22.20 -8.06
CA THR A 35 -7.74 -22.39 -9.50
C THR A 35 -7.04 -21.18 -10.13
N ILE A 36 -6.02 -21.44 -10.95
CA ILE A 36 -5.36 -20.39 -11.73
C ILE A 36 -6.39 -19.78 -12.69
N VAL A 37 -6.56 -18.46 -12.64
CA VAL A 37 -7.50 -17.72 -13.51
C VAL A 37 -6.80 -17.11 -14.73
N GLY A 38 -5.49 -16.88 -14.63
CA GLY A 38 -4.67 -16.31 -15.70
C GLY A 38 -3.18 -16.35 -15.37
N GLU A 39 -2.39 -15.67 -16.20
CA GLU A 39 -0.95 -15.56 -16.03
C GLU A 39 -0.48 -14.14 -16.37
N ALA A 40 0.47 -13.62 -15.60
CA ALA A 40 1.25 -12.47 -16.02
C ALA A 40 2.34 -12.91 -17.01
N LYS A 41 2.33 -12.28 -18.19
CA LYS A 41 3.10 -12.69 -19.37
C LYS A 41 4.37 -11.88 -19.56
N ASN A 42 4.33 -10.60 -19.25
CA ASN A 42 5.47 -9.70 -19.38
C ASN A 42 5.35 -8.52 -18.41
N ALA A 43 6.48 -7.98 -17.98
CA ALA A 43 6.55 -6.72 -17.24
C ALA A 43 7.76 -5.90 -17.69
N ILE A 44 7.53 -4.63 -18.03
CA ILE A 44 8.59 -3.62 -18.06
C ILE A 44 8.65 -3.04 -16.64
N GLY A 45 9.84 -2.95 -16.06
CA GLY A 45 9.98 -2.64 -14.64
C GLY A 45 9.58 -3.85 -13.78
N THR A 46 8.63 -3.70 -12.85
CA THR A 46 8.14 -4.78 -12.00
C THR A 46 6.62 -4.78 -11.92
N LEU A 47 6.02 -5.95 -12.17
CA LEU A 47 4.67 -6.26 -11.72
C LEU A 47 4.76 -6.90 -10.34
N LEU A 48 4.05 -6.34 -9.36
CA LEU A 48 3.84 -6.94 -8.05
C LEU A 48 2.48 -7.63 -8.03
N VAL A 49 2.43 -8.87 -7.55
CA VAL A 49 1.21 -9.63 -7.30
C VAL A 49 1.15 -9.95 -5.82
N THR A 50 0.21 -9.35 -5.10
CA THR A 50 -0.06 -9.66 -3.69
C THR A 50 -1.19 -10.67 -3.64
N ARG A 51 -0.91 -11.86 -3.13
CA ARG A 51 -1.85 -12.95 -2.93
C ARG A 51 -2.84 -12.61 -1.82
N SER A 52 -3.94 -13.37 -1.74
CA SER A 52 -4.97 -13.19 -0.71
C SER A 52 -4.47 -13.45 0.71
N ASP A 53 -3.41 -14.25 0.88
CA ASP A 53 -2.71 -14.49 2.14
C ASP A 53 -1.65 -13.42 2.48
N GLY A 54 -1.48 -12.42 1.63
CA GLY A 54 -0.50 -11.34 1.78
C GLY A 54 0.89 -11.66 1.23
N ILE A 55 1.13 -12.84 0.68
CA ILE A 55 2.41 -13.16 0.02
C ILE A 55 2.57 -12.31 -1.23
N GLU A 56 3.76 -11.76 -1.42
CA GLU A 56 4.10 -10.99 -2.61
C GLU A 56 4.96 -11.79 -3.58
N GLU A 57 4.51 -11.87 -4.83
CA GLU A 57 5.28 -12.39 -5.95
C GLU A 57 5.53 -11.29 -6.99
N ARG A 58 6.64 -11.41 -7.71
CA ARG A 58 7.09 -10.36 -8.64
C ARG A 58 7.39 -10.96 -10.00
N LEU A 59 6.98 -10.26 -11.04
CA LEU A 59 7.38 -10.54 -12.41
C LEU A 59 8.19 -9.36 -12.96
N ARG A 60 9.32 -9.67 -13.60
CA ARG A 60 10.16 -8.73 -14.36
C ARG A 60 10.49 -9.37 -15.70
N GLY A 61 10.34 -8.64 -16.79
CA GLY A 61 10.48 -9.19 -18.14
C GLY A 61 9.42 -10.27 -18.44
N LYS A 62 9.72 -11.11 -19.43
CA LYS A 62 8.83 -12.20 -19.87
C LYS A 62 8.74 -13.30 -18.82
N GLY A 63 7.55 -13.86 -18.63
CA GLY A 63 7.33 -14.99 -17.74
C GLY A 63 5.92 -15.55 -17.83
N ALA A 64 5.58 -16.44 -16.88
CA ALA A 64 4.28 -17.09 -16.78
C ALA A 64 3.87 -17.20 -15.31
N LEU A 65 3.86 -16.05 -14.62
CA LEU A 65 3.48 -16.01 -13.21
C LEU A 65 1.98 -16.27 -13.08
N ALA A 66 1.59 -17.36 -12.44
CA ALA A 66 0.19 -17.72 -12.25
C ALA A 66 -0.56 -16.66 -11.43
N LEU A 67 -1.81 -16.39 -11.83
CA LEU A 67 -2.73 -15.47 -11.18
C LEU A 67 -3.95 -16.23 -10.67
N TYR A 68 -4.44 -15.83 -9.51
CA TYR A 68 -5.56 -16.43 -8.79
C TYR A 68 -6.63 -15.37 -8.49
N GLU A 69 -7.83 -15.84 -8.17
CA GLU A 69 -8.84 -14.96 -7.57
C GLU A 69 -8.36 -14.42 -6.21
N GLY A 70 -8.66 -13.15 -5.94
CA GLY A 70 -8.21 -12.42 -4.76
C GLY A 70 -6.86 -11.73 -4.93
N ASP A 71 -6.10 -12.05 -5.98
CA ASP A 71 -4.82 -11.39 -6.25
C ASP A 71 -5.00 -9.90 -6.50
N VAL A 72 -4.09 -9.12 -5.94
CA VAL A 72 -3.93 -7.69 -6.22
C VAL A 72 -2.70 -7.51 -7.10
N LEU A 73 -2.89 -6.94 -8.27
CA LEU A 73 -1.82 -6.64 -9.21
C LEU A 73 -1.48 -5.16 -9.15
N SER A 74 -0.20 -4.83 -9.03
CA SER A 74 0.28 -3.45 -8.92
C SER A 74 1.50 -3.17 -9.80
N THR A 75 1.51 -2.01 -10.46
CA THR A 75 2.66 -1.45 -11.18
C THR A 75 3.13 -0.14 -10.52
N GLY A 76 4.44 0.07 -10.48
CA GLY A 76 5.05 1.32 -10.05
C GLY A 76 5.08 2.42 -11.14
N PRO A 77 5.70 3.58 -10.86
CA PRO A 77 5.81 4.70 -11.81
C PRO A 77 6.52 4.37 -13.13
N ASP A 78 7.52 3.49 -13.09
CA ASP A 78 8.31 3.09 -14.26
C ASP A 78 7.98 1.65 -14.68
N SER A 79 6.78 1.17 -14.33
CA SER A 79 6.39 -0.22 -14.56
C SER A 79 5.11 -0.35 -15.35
N ARG A 80 5.09 -1.33 -16.22
CA ARG A 80 3.94 -1.74 -17.03
C ARG A 80 3.91 -3.24 -17.07
N ALA A 81 2.73 -3.82 -17.23
CA ALA A 81 2.61 -5.26 -17.28
C ALA A 81 1.56 -5.72 -18.28
N LEU A 82 1.76 -6.91 -18.82
CA LEU A 82 0.80 -7.62 -19.63
C LEU A 82 0.40 -8.90 -18.90
N ILE A 83 -0.90 -9.07 -18.70
CA ILE A 83 -1.48 -10.32 -18.23
C ILE A 83 -2.42 -10.91 -19.28
N GLN A 84 -2.63 -12.21 -19.19
CA GLN A 84 -3.56 -12.93 -20.03
C GLN A 84 -4.32 -13.96 -19.20
N PHE A 85 -5.64 -13.89 -19.28
CA PHE A 85 -6.49 -14.88 -18.66
C PHE A 85 -6.69 -16.12 -19.54
N ARG A 86 -7.12 -17.21 -18.93
CA ARG A 86 -7.30 -18.51 -19.61
C ARG A 86 -8.27 -18.49 -20.79
N ASP A 87 -9.29 -17.63 -20.71
CA ASP A 87 -10.29 -17.41 -21.76
C ASP A 87 -9.81 -16.45 -22.87
N GLY A 88 -8.53 -16.09 -22.87
CA GLY A 88 -7.90 -15.28 -23.91
C GLY A 88 -8.06 -13.77 -23.74
N VAL A 89 -8.72 -13.31 -22.67
CA VAL A 89 -8.75 -11.88 -22.32
C VAL A 89 -7.34 -11.41 -22.00
N ARG A 90 -6.91 -10.33 -22.65
CA ARG A 90 -5.61 -9.68 -22.40
C ARG A 90 -5.83 -8.37 -21.69
N VAL A 91 -5.02 -8.10 -20.68
CA VAL A 91 -5.06 -6.84 -19.93
C VAL A 91 -3.64 -6.32 -19.81
N ALA A 92 -3.42 -5.09 -20.27
CA ALA A 92 -2.18 -4.37 -20.01
C ALA A 92 -2.44 -3.34 -18.91
N LEU A 93 -1.53 -3.29 -17.93
CA LEU A 93 -1.52 -2.33 -16.85
C LEU A 93 -0.52 -1.23 -17.20
N ASP A 94 -0.96 0.03 -17.13
CA ASP A 94 -0.05 1.17 -17.26
C ASP A 94 0.68 1.46 -15.93
N TYR A 95 1.47 2.53 -15.84
CA TYR A 95 2.15 2.93 -14.62
C TYR A 95 1.18 3.24 -13.47
N ARG A 96 1.66 3.09 -12.22
CA ARG A 96 0.89 3.39 -10.99
C ARG A 96 -0.49 2.74 -10.93
N THR A 97 -0.65 1.58 -11.56
CA THR A 97 -1.92 0.87 -11.64
C THR A 97 -2.05 -0.13 -10.50
N ARG A 98 -3.23 -0.21 -9.89
CA ARG A 98 -3.59 -1.25 -8.93
C ARG A 98 -4.98 -1.77 -9.20
N PHE A 99 -5.13 -3.07 -9.33
CA PHE A 99 -6.46 -3.69 -9.39
C PHE A 99 -6.48 -5.05 -8.70
N MET A 100 -7.66 -5.48 -8.25
CA MET A 100 -7.91 -6.80 -7.67
C MET A 100 -8.71 -7.68 -8.63
N ILE A 101 -8.35 -8.97 -8.70
CA ILE A 101 -9.13 -9.98 -9.42
C ILE A 101 -10.17 -10.57 -8.48
N LEU A 102 -11.44 -10.50 -8.86
CA LEU A 102 -12.56 -11.06 -8.12
C LEU A 102 -13.43 -11.90 -9.05
N SER A 103 -14.28 -12.74 -8.47
CA SER A 103 -15.39 -13.36 -9.19
C SER A 103 -16.73 -13.01 -8.52
N ARG A 104 -17.77 -12.90 -9.34
CA ARG A 104 -19.15 -12.87 -8.89
C ARG A 104 -19.81 -14.14 -9.36
N TRP A 105 -20.10 -15.02 -8.42
CA TRP A 105 -20.88 -16.23 -8.67
C TRP A 105 -22.37 -15.91 -8.56
N GLU A 106 -23.14 -16.47 -9.50
CA GLU A 106 -24.59 -16.48 -9.46
C GLU A 106 -25.07 -17.92 -9.67
N LYS A 107 -26.10 -18.31 -8.91
CA LYS A 107 -26.71 -19.64 -9.05
C LYS A 107 -27.20 -19.81 -10.49
N ASP A 108 -26.84 -20.94 -11.10
CA ASP A 108 -27.25 -21.34 -12.46
C ASP A 108 -26.75 -20.41 -13.60
N LYS A 109 -25.73 -19.58 -13.35
CA LYS A 109 -25.06 -18.76 -14.37
C LYS A 109 -23.55 -18.98 -14.36
N ALA A 110 -22.91 -18.68 -15.49
CA ALA A 110 -21.46 -18.60 -15.56
C ALA A 110 -20.96 -17.48 -14.62
N SER A 111 -19.84 -17.72 -13.92
CA SER A 111 -19.25 -16.72 -13.04
C SER A 111 -18.75 -15.52 -13.84
N THR A 112 -19.01 -14.32 -13.34
CA THR A 112 -18.50 -13.07 -13.93
C THR A 112 -17.17 -12.73 -13.28
N ARG A 113 -16.11 -12.58 -14.07
CA ARG A 113 -14.82 -12.09 -13.58
C ARG A 113 -14.88 -10.57 -13.43
N ILE A 114 -14.45 -10.08 -12.28
CA ILE A 114 -14.38 -8.65 -11.98
C ILE A 114 -12.92 -8.24 -11.86
N LEU A 115 -12.52 -7.20 -12.58
CA LEU A 115 -11.26 -6.49 -12.37
C LEU A 115 -11.60 -5.19 -11.65
N ARG A 116 -11.36 -5.14 -10.34
CA ARG A 116 -11.63 -3.93 -9.56
C ARG A 116 -10.41 -3.03 -9.59
N LEU A 117 -10.45 -2.02 -10.46
CA LEU A 117 -9.41 -1.02 -10.67
C LEU A 117 -9.53 0.08 -9.60
N ASP A 118 -8.50 0.19 -8.76
CA ASP A 118 -8.47 1.20 -7.70
C ASP A 118 -7.87 2.52 -8.18
N LYS A 119 -6.81 2.44 -8.99
CA LYS A 119 -6.06 3.58 -9.54
C LYS A 119 -5.27 3.18 -10.79
N GLY A 120 -4.90 4.18 -11.60
CA GLY A 120 -4.14 4.00 -12.82
C GLY A 120 -5.04 3.59 -14.00
N ALA A 121 -4.47 2.90 -14.98
CA ALA A 121 -5.14 2.61 -16.24
C ALA A 121 -4.95 1.17 -16.70
N LEU A 122 -6.01 0.60 -17.27
CA LEU A 122 -6.01 -0.70 -17.91
C LEU A 122 -6.37 -0.55 -19.38
N TRP A 123 -5.55 -1.13 -20.26
CA TRP A 123 -6.00 -1.52 -21.60
C TRP A 123 -6.51 -2.95 -21.53
N VAL A 124 -7.71 -3.19 -22.06
CA VAL A 124 -8.38 -4.49 -22.00
C VAL A 124 -8.81 -4.90 -23.40
N LYS A 125 -8.49 -6.13 -23.78
CA LYS A 125 -8.95 -6.75 -25.01
C LYS A 125 -9.59 -8.10 -24.72
N THR A 126 -10.86 -8.19 -25.08
CA THR A 126 -11.65 -9.43 -24.99
C THR A 126 -11.77 -10.06 -26.38
N ARG A 127 -12.26 -11.30 -26.43
CA ARG A 127 -12.56 -12.03 -27.67
C ARG A 127 -14.01 -12.52 -27.61
N SER A 128 -14.69 -12.63 -28.75
CA SER A 128 -15.97 -13.34 -28.81
C SER A 128 -15.85 -14.74 -28.17
N GLY A 129 -16.75 -15.08 -27.27
CA GLY A 129 -16.72 -16.33 -26.51
C GLY A 129 -15.82 -16.33 -25.26
N SER A 130 -15.17 -15.21 -24.91
CA SER A 130 -14.58 -15.04 -23.57
C SER A 130 -15.68 -14.99 -22.50
N GLY A 131 -15.33 -15.38 -21.27
CA GLY A 131 -16.27 -15.36 -20.15
C GLY A 131 -16.72 -13.94 -19.82
N ALA A 132 -17.82 -13.82 -19.06
CA ALA A 132 -18.31 -12.51 -18.63
C ALA A 132 -17.23 -11.75 -17.85
N LEU A 133 -16.95 -10.51 -18.28
CA LEU A 133 -15.96 -9.63 -17.68
C LEU A 133 -16.62 -8.32 -17.27
N GLU A 134 -16.33 -7.85 -16.05
CA GLU A 134 -16.66 -6.52 -15.58
C GLU A 134 -15.39 -5.83 -15.09
N VAL A 135 -15.16 -4.58 -15.48
CA VAL A 135 -14.11 -3.74 -14.89
C VAL A 135 -14.80 -2.71 -14.00
N GLU A 136 -14.55 -2.78 -12.69
CA GLU A 136 -15.11 -1.88 -11.69
C GLU A 136 -14.09 -0.79 -11.36
N THR A 137 -14.57 0.44 -11.21
CA THR A 137 -13.84 1.62 -10.73
C THR A 137 -14.58 2.19 -9.52
N PRO A 138 -14.04 3.18 -8.79
CA PRO A 138 -14.73 3.75 -7.63
C PRO A 138 -16.12 4.32 -7.92
N VAL A 139 -16.37 4.81 -9.15
CA VAL A 139 -17.64 5.48 -9.50
C VAL A 139 -18.44 4.81 -10.62
N ALA A 140 -17.86 3.82 -11.30
CA ALA A 140 -18.46 3.21 -12.48
C ALA A 140 -18.05 1.76 -12.70
N SER A 141 -18.80 1.06 -13.54
CA SER A 141 -18.41 -0.25 -14.05
C SER A 141 -18.58 -0.38 -15.56
N ALA A 142 -17.72 -1.17 -16.17
CA ALA A 142 -17.76 -1.52 -17.59
C ALA A 142 -17.99 -3.03 -17.70
N ALA A 143 -19.19 -3.43 -18.12
CA ALA A 143 -19.49 -4.82 -18.44
C ALA A 143 -19.12 -5.07 -19.91
N VAL A 144 -18.33 -6.11 -20.20
CA VAL A 144 -17.67 -6.22 -21.50
C VAL A 144 -17.77 -7.61 -22.10
N SER A 145 -18.12 -7.62 -23.39
CA SER A 145 -17.99 -8.75 -24.29
C SER A 145 -17.51 -8.23 -25.64
N ASP A 146 -16.49 -8.86 -26.21
CA ASP A 146 -15.98 -8.57 -27.57
C ASP A 146 -15.68 -7.08 -27.86
N ALA A 147 -14.90 -6.48 -26.97
CA ALA A 147 -14.42 -5.11 -27.08
C ALA A 147 -12.90 -4.99 -26.79
N GLU A 148 -12.34 -3.88 -27.27
CA GLU A 148 -11.01 -3.38 -26.95
C GLU A 148 -11.15 -1.93 -26.47
N PHE A 149 -10.65 -1.62 -25.27
CA PHE A 149 -10.86 -0.32 -24.63
C PHE A 149 -9.77 -0.02 -23.60
N ILE A 150 -9.73 1.24 -23.17
CA ILE A 150 -8.92 1.73 -22.05
C ILE A 150 -9.86 2.27 -20.99
N ILE A 151 -9.61 1.93 -19.74
CA ILE A 151 -10.30 2.51 -18.59
C ILE A 151 -9.26 3.04 -17.59
N GLU A 152 -9.45 4.27 -17.14
CA GLU A 152 -8.54 4.98 -16.25
C GLU A 152 -9.30 5.54 -15.06
N VAL A 153 -8.70 5.45 -13.87
CA VAL A 153 -9.18 6.11 -12.66
C VAL A 153 -8.36 7.37 -12.41
N LEU A 154 -9.05 8.51 -12.41
CA LEU A 154 -8.51 9.84 -12.12
C LEU A 154 -8.56 10.16 -10.62
N ASP A 155 -7.98 11.30 -10.26
CA ASP A 155 -8.11 11.87 -8.93
C ASP A 155 -9.58 12.04 -8.51
N GLY A 156 -9.85 11.78 -7.23
CA GLY A 156 -11.22 11.76 -6.69
C GLY A 156 -12.04 10.52 -7.09
N GLY A 157 -11.42 9.53 -7.75
CA GLY A 157 -12.07 8.26 -8.12
C GLY A 157 -12.94 8.33 -9.37
N ASN A 158 -12.97 9.48 -10.05
CA ASN A 158 -13.63 9.62 -11.35
C ASN A 158 -12.98 8.70 -12.39
N SER A 159 -13.67 8.39 -13.48
CA SER A 159 -13.14 7.44 -14.46
C SER A 159 -13.39 7.86 -15.89
N ILE A 160 -12.41 7.58 -16.75
CA ILE A 160 -12.51 7.77 -18.20
C ILE A 160 -12.58 6.38 -18.85
N LEU A 161 -13.50 6.21 -19.78
CA LEU A 161 -13.57 5.04 -20.64
C LEU A 161 -13.41 5.45 -22.10
N SER A 162 -12.42 4.86 -22.77
CA SER A 162 -12.08 5.11 -24.18
C SER A 162 -12.19 3.81 -24.97
N VAL A 163 -13.08 3.72 -25.96
CA VAL A 163 -13.36 2.46 -26.68
C VAL A 163 -12.69 2.44 -28.05
N ILE A 164 -11.73 1.52 -28.23
CA ILE A 164 -10.96 1.33 -29.46
C ILE A 164 -11.72 0.44 -30.46
N LYS A 165 -12.46 -0.55 -29.95
CA LYS A 165 -13.29 -1.43 -30.77
C LYS A 165 -14.48 -1.97 -29.97
N GLY A 166 -15.64 -1.99 -30.59
CA GLY A 166 -16.84 -2.63 -30.06
C GLY A 166 -17.76 -1.64 -29.36
N VAL A 167 -18.58 -2.14 -28.44
CA VAL A 167 -19.47 -1.32 -27.61
C VAL A 167 -19.31 -1.74 -26.16
N VAL A 168 -19.04 -0.79 -25.28
CA VAL A 168 -18.88 -1.03 -23.84
C VAL A 168 -20.00 -0.30 -23.09
N PRO A 169 -20.95 -1.04 -22.48
CA PRO A 169 -21.86 -0.49 -21.47
C PRO A 169 -21.08 0.07 -20.28
N PHE A 170 -21.07 1.40 -20.14
CA PHE A 170 -20.41 2.10 -19.04
C PHE A 170 -21.47 2.60 -18.05
N GLY A 171 -21.56 1.93 -16.91
CA GLY A 171 -22.58 2.12 -15.89
C GLY A 171 -22.10 2.94 -14.71
N THR A 172 -22.99 3.78 -14.18
CA THR A 172 -22.88 4.44 -12.87
C THR A 172 -24.14 4.13 -12.08
N ALA A 173 -24.18 4.50 -10.80
CA ALA A 173 -25.42 4.41 -10.01
C ALA A 173 -26.61 5.22 -10.61
N PHE A 174 -26.34 6.15 -11.52
CA PHE A 174 -27.32 7.06 -12.13
C PHE A 174 -27.67 6.68 -13.58
N GLY A 175 -27.18 5.53 -14.04
CA GLY A 175 -27.51 4.94 -15.34
C GLY A 175 -26.29 4.60 -16.18
N THR A 176 -26.57 4.02 -17.34
CA THR A 176 -25.58 3.42 -18.23
C THR A 176 -25.54 4.13 -19.58
N CYS A 177 -24.34 4.26 -20.15
CA CYS A 177 -24.09 4.82 -21.47
C CYS A 177 -23.43 3.76 -22.37
N PRO A 178 -23.93 3.54 -23.60
CA PRO A 178 -23.24 2.67 -24.56
C PRO A 178 -22.09 3.44 -25.22
N ILE A 179 -20.85 3.10 -24.89
CA ILE A 179 -19.65 3.76 -25.44
C ILE A 179 -19.18 2.95 -26.64
N ARG A 180 -19.13 3.57 -27.83
CA ARG A 180 -18.83 2.89 -29.10
C ARG A 180 -17.39 3.13 -29.51
N THR A 181 -16.90 2.35 -30.47
CA THR A 181 -15.63 2.58 -31.17
C THR A 181 -15.36 4.06 -31.44
N ASP A 182 -14.12 4.48 -31.19
CA ASP A 182 -13.60 5.83 -31.41
C ASP A 182 -14.36 6.92 -30.62
N THR A 183 -14.89 6.56 -29.44
CA THR A 183 -15.53 7.50 -28.50
C THR A 183 -15.02 7.34 -27.06
N VAL A 184 -15.18 8.42 -26.28
CA VAL A 184 -14.82 8.53 -24.87
C VAL A 184 -16.02 8.96 -24.05
N SER A 185 -16.12 8.47 -22.81
CA SER A 185 -17.08 8.95 -21.81
C SER A 185 -16.46 9.02 -20.42
N TYR A 186 -16.95 9.97 -19.63
CA TYR A 186 -16.50 10.24 -18.28
C TYR A 186 -17.56 9.81 -17.28
N ALA A 187 -17.14 9.12 -16.24
CA ALA A 187 -17.94 8.87 -15.05
C ALA A 187 -17.45 9.76 -13.92
N VAL A 188 -18.37 10.55 -13.37
CA VAL A 188 -18.11 11.44 -12.24
C VAL A 188 -18.97 10.99 -11.07
N GLN A 189 -18.41 11.04 -9.86
CA GLN A 189 -19.14 10.68 -8.65
C GLN A 189 -20.49 11.41 -8.57
N GLY A 190 -21.56 10.67 -8.27
CA GLY A 190 -22.89 11.26 -8.11
C GLY A 190 -23.60 11.62 -9.42
N LYS A 191 -23.03 11.31 -10.58
CA LYS A 191 -23.59 11.68 -11.90
C LYS A 191 -23.73 10.47 -12.81
N LYS A 192 -24.60 10.61 -13.80
CA LYS A 192 -24.63 9.69 -14.95
C LYS A 192 -23.36 9.90 -15.78
N CYS A 193 -22.86 8.83 -16.41
CA CYS A 193 -21.83 8.90 -17.44
C CYS A 193 -22.14 9.98 -18.49
N THR A 194 -21.11 10.69 -18.97
CA THR A 194 -21.29 11.73 -19.98
C THR A 194 -21.70 11.12 -21.32
N LYS A 195 -22.37 11.92 -22.15
CA LYS A 195 -22.63 11.55 -23.54
C LYS A 195 -21.28 11.23 -24.23
N PRO A 196 -21.18 10.13 -25.00
CA PRO A 196 -19.93 9.79 -25.67
C PRO A 196 -19.50 10.88 -26.65
N GLU A 197 -18.22 11.26 -26.61
CA GLU A 197 -17.60 12.21 -27.51
C GLU A 197 -16.61 11.51 -28.44
N THR A 198 -16.57 11.89 -29.71
CA THR A 198 -15.66 11.30 -30.70
C THR A 198 -14.23 11.73 -30.41
N MET A 199 -13.30 10.77 -30.35
CA MET A 199 -11.88 11.01 -30.13
C MET A 199 -11.06 9.91 -30.80
N ASP A 200 -9.90 10.24 -31.37
CA ASP A 200 -8.95 9.20 -31.78
C ASP A 200 -8.29 8.60 -30.53
N VAL A 201 -8.74 7.40 -30.17
CA VAL A 201 -8.32 6.69 -28.95
C VAL A 201 -7.13 5.77 -29.17
N ARG A 202 -6.73 5.50 -30.42
CA ARG A 202 -5.66 4.52 -30.70
C ARG A 202 -4.28 4.98 -30.22
N PRO A 203 -3.91 6.27 -30.30
CA PRO A 203 -2.66 6.76 -29.70
C PRO A 203 -2.60 6.51 -28.19
N ALA A 204 -3.74 6.56 -27.48
CA ALA A 204 -3.81 6.28 -26.05
C ALA A 204 -3.48 4.82 -25.70
N ALA A 205 -3.48 3.90 -26.67
CA ALA A 205 -3.07 2.51 -26.49
C ALA A 205 -1.62 2.22 -26.92
N ALA A 206 -0.91 3.19 -27.50
CA ALA A 206 0.41 2.96 -28.10
C ALA A 206 1.45 2.46 -27.11
N TRP A 207 1.33 2.87 -25.84
CA TRP A 207 2.23 2.49 -24.76
C TRP A 207 2.36 0.98 -24.56
N LYS A 208 1.32 0.20 -24.87
CA LYS A 208 1.31 -1.26 -24.71
C LYS A 208 2.23 -1.98 -25.70
N ALA A 209 2.58 -1.36 -26.83
CA ALA A 209 3.40 -2.00 -27.86
C ALA A 209 4.76 -2.47 -27.32
N SER A 210 5.32 -1.70 -26.37
CA SER A 210 6.55 -2.07 -25.65
C SER A 210 6.46 -3.40 -24.89
N LEU A 211 5.26 -3.82 -24.46
CA LEU A 211 5.00 -5.08 -23.76
C LEU A 211 4.89 -6.28 -24.70
N ASP A 212 4.63 -6.07 -26.00
CA ASP A 212 4.52 -7.13 -27.00
C ASP A 212 5.91 -7.54 -27.55
N ASP A 213 6.89 -6.62 -27.60
CA ASP A 213 8.13 -6.75 -28.40
C ASP A 213 9.47 -6.93 -27.65
N SER A 214 9.53 -7.14 -26.32
CA SER A 214 10.84 -7.20 -25.64
C SER A 214 11.70 -8.43 -26.04
N PRO A 215 12.96 -8.28 -26.51
CA PRO A 215 13.89 -9.38 -26.69
C PRO A 215 14.23 -10.05 -25.36
N SER A 216 14.47 -11.35 -25.42
CA SER A 216 14.99 -12.15 -24.32
C SER A 216 16.44 -11.76 -24.06
N ASP A 217 16.70 -10.78 -23.21
CA ASP A 217 18.06 -10.53 -22.75
C ASP A 217 18.48 -11.60 -21.73
N SER A 218 19.14 -12.59 -22.29
CA SER A 218 20.06 -13.48 -21.60
C SER A 218 21.29 -12.66 -21.20
N ALA A 219 21.39 -12.27 -19.94
CA ALA A 219 22.66 -11.87 -19.34
C ALA A 219 22.76 -12.50 -17.95
N ALA A 220 23.40 -13.67 -17.91
CA ALA A 220 24.01 -14.16 -16.68
C ALA A 220 25.11 -13.17 -16.25
N GLY A 221 25.09 -12.77 -14.98
CA GLY A 221 26.26 -12.19 -14.33
C GLY A 221 26.18 -10.71 -13.92
N SER A 222 25.15 -10.29 -13.20
CA SER A 222 25.33 -9.38 -12.06
C SER A 222 24.18 -9.57 -11.08
N LYS A 223 24.50 -9.57 -9.78
CA LYS A 223 23.52 -9.58 -8.69
C LYS A 223 22.49 -8.46 -9.00
N PRO A 224 21.17 -8.73 -9.00
CA PRO A 224 20.21 -7.72 -9.43
C PRO A 224 20.34 -6.48 -8.55
N ASP A 225 20.55 -5.33 -9.20
CA ASP A 225 20.50 -4.03 -8.54
C ASP A 225 19.18 -3.92 -7.78
N ALA A 226 19.32 -3.63 -6.48
CA ALA A 226 18.18 -3.48 -5.58
C ALA A 226 17.24 -2.39 -6.12
N ALA A 227 15.92 -2.63 -6.02
CA ALA A 227 14.90 -1.71 -6.51
C ALA A 227 15.15 -0.27 -6.00
N PRO A 228 15.02 0.77 -6.85
CA PRO A 228 15.27 2.13 -6.43
C PRO A 228 14.27 2.56 -5.35
N LEU A 229 14.73 3.29 -4.34
CA LEU A 229 13.85 3.90 -3.34
C LEU A 229 12.97 4.96 -4.00
N PRO A 230 11.67 5.08 -3.62
CA PRO A 230 10.81 6.17 -4.07
C PRO A 230 11.39 7.54 -3.68
N PRO A 231 11.20 8.59 -4.48
CA PRO A 231 11.77 9.90 -4.18
C PRO A 231 10.99 10.64 -3.08
N PHE A 232 11.71 11.38 -2.24
CA PHE A 232 11.15 12.34 -1.26
C PHE A 232 11.78 13.73 -1.47
N TRP A 233 11.78 14.21 -2.72
CA TRP A 233 12.39 15.49 -3.10
C TRP A 233 11.63 16.23 -4.21
N PRO A 234 11.48 17.57 -4.13
CA PRO A 234 11.66 18.38 -2.92
C PRO A 234 10.65 17.94 -1.84
N PRO A 235 11.02 17.96 -0.55
CA PRO A 235 10.11 17.52 0.49
C PRO A 235 8.93 18.50 0.64
N PRO A 236 7.72 18.02 1.01
CA PRO A 236 6.62 18.90 1.38
C PRO A 236 7.00 19.82 2.54
N ASP A 237 6.27 20.90 2.66
CA ASP A 237 6.44 21.91 3.70
C ASP A 237 6.31 21.30 5.10
N ALA A 238 7.42 21.19 5.82
CA ALA A 238 7.42 20.73 7.21
C ALA A 238 6.84 21.81 8.14
N SER A 239 6.23 21.36 9.24
CA SER A 239 5.74 22.21 10.33
C SER A 239 6.89 22.87 11.09
N THR A 240 7.97 22.12 11.28
CA THR A 240 9.25 22.58 11.85
C THR A 240 10.37 21.63 11.41
N HIS A 241 11.62 21.96 11.69
CA HIS A 241 12.76 21.10 11.40
C HIS A 241 13.86 21.22 12.46
N GLN A 242 14.77 20.24 12.49
CA GLN A 242 15.97 20.25 13.33
C GLN A 242 17.12 19.53 12.64
N THR A 243 18.27 20.19 12.54
CA THR A 243 19.53 19.51 12.19
C THR A 243 20.01 18.69 13.37
N ILE A 244 20.25 17.39 13.17
CA ILE A 244 20.79 16.49 14.19
C ILE A 244 22.31 16.55 14.14
N PRO A 245 22.99 16.83 15.26
CA PRO A 245 24.45 16.86 15.32
C PRO A 245 25.07 15.55 14.81
N ARG A 246 26.13 15.67 14.00
CA ARG A 246 26.77 14.55 13.32
C ARG A 246 27.22 13.48 14.31
N GLU A 247 27.81 13.89 15.42
CA GLU A 247 28.27 13.04 16.52
C GLU A 247 27.17 12.16 17.10
N LEU A 248 25.91 12.63 17.10
CA LEU A 248 24.77 11.81 17.52
C LEU A 248 24.38 10.80 16.44
N VAL A 249 24.47 11.18 15.16
CA VAL A 249 24.15 10.33 14.00
C VAL A 249 25.18 9.23 13.79
N VAL A 250 26.47 9.51 13.96
CA VAL A 250 27.56 8.52 13.80
C VAL A 250 27.92 7.83 15.12
N GLY A 251 27.71 8.46 16.26
CA GLY A 251 28.08 7.92 17.57
C GLY A 251 29.59 7.66 17.69
N ASN A 252 29.95 6.58 18.38
CA ASN A 252 31.36 6.13 18.52
C ASN A 252 31.85 5.32 17.30
N ALA A 253 31.26 5.49 16.13
CA ALA A 253 31.62 4.72 14.94
C ALA A 253 33.06 5.06 14.46
N PRO A 254 33.71 4.15 13.71
CA PRO A 254 35.00 4.43 13.08
C PRO A 254 34.94 5.67 12.18
N ALA A 255 36.11 6.29 11.92
CA ALA A 255 36.24 7.48 11.08
C ALA A 255 35.60 7.36 9.68
N THR A 256 35.43 6.13 9.18
CA THR A 256 34.77 5.80 7.91
C THR A 256 33.36 5.24 8.14
N SER A 257 32.41 6.11 8.48
CA SER A 257 30.98 5.73 8.56
C SER A 257 30.37 5.59 7.16
N THR A 258 29.54 4.58 6.94
CA THR A 258 28.77 4.38 5.70
C THR A 258 27.31 4.77 5.89
N LEU A 259 26.57 5.01 4.80
CA LEU A 259 25.12 5.26 4.88
C LEU A 259 24.37 4.10 5.55
N ALA A 260 24.78 2.84 5.34
CA ALA A 260 24.19 1.70 6.05
C ALA A 260 24.44 1.74 7.56
N SER A 261 25.66 2.10 8.00
CA SER A 261 25.98 2.19 9.43
C SER A 261 25.15 3.27 10.13
N VAL A 262 24.94 4.40 9.46
CA VAL A 262 24.09 5.50 9.92
C VAL A 262 22.62 5.09 9.95
N ALA A 263 22.12 4.48 8.87
CA ALA A 263 20.74 3.97 8.81
C ALA A 263 20.46 2.99 9.96
N ALA A 264 21.33 1.99 10.17
CA ALA A 264 21.17 1.00 11.25
C ALA A 264 21.25 1.62 12.66
N ARG A 265 22.02 2.70 12.84
CA ARG A 265 22.05 3.44 14.10
C ARG A 265 20.73 4.21 14.32
N MET A 266 20.24 4.88 13.28
CA MET A 266 18.99 5.64 13.34
C MET A 266 17.78 4.72 13.54
N GLU A 267 17.73 3.57 12.87
CA GLU A 267 16.70 2.53 13.09
C GLU A 267 16.67 2.06 14.54
N ARG A 268 17.83 1.80 15.15
CA ARG A 268 17.90 1.42 16.58
C ARG A 268 17.42 2.55 17.50
N ALA A 269 17.76 3.80 17.19
CA ALA A 269 17.35 4.95 17.98
C ALA A 269 15.84 5.17 17.93
N ILE A 270 15.24 5.21 16.73
CA ILE A 270 13.79 5.34 16.59
C ILE A 270 13.06 4.08 17.08
N GLY A 271 13.66 2.90 16.93
CA GLY A 271 13.17 1.65 17.51
C GLY A 271 13.07 1.70 19.03
N SER A 272 14.10 2.24 19.69
CA SER A 272 14.11 2.45 21.15
C SER A 272 13.10 3.49 21.61
N ALA A 273 12.75 4.44 20.73
CA ALA A 273 11.66 5.39 20.93
C ALA A 273 10.26 4.81 20.60
N GLY A 274 10.19 3.55 20.16
CA GLY A 274 8.95 2.80 19.90
C GLY A 274 8.41 2.86 18.47
N TYR A 275 9.14 3.47 17.52
CA TYR A 275 8.78 3.41 16.10
C TYR A 275 9.26 2.08 15.50
N SER A 276 8.42 1.41 14.71
CA SER A 276 8.82 0.23 13.95
C SER A 276 8.88 0.52 12.45
N SER A 277 9.74 -0.21 11.73
CA SER A 277 9.73 -0.30 10.26
C SER A 277 9.59 1.05 9.53
N PRO A 278 10.62 1.93 9.56
CA PRO A 278 10.58 3.20 8.84
C PRO A 278 10.49 2.99 7.32
N GLY A 279 9.86 3.92 6.62
CA GLY A 279 9.85 3.95 5.16
C GLY A 279 11.09 4.63 4.62
N TYR A 280 11.84 3.95 3.74
CA TYR A 280 13.03 4.49 3.08
C TYR A 280 12.70 5.19 1.76
N TYR A 281 13.31 6.36 1.55
CA TYR A 281 13.14 7.17 0.35
C TYR A 281 14.49 7.63 -0.20
N SER A 282 14.56 7.88 -1.50
CA SER A 282 15.71 8.53 -2.13
C SER A 282 15.59 10.05 -2.01
N VAL A 283 16.72 10.70 -1.74
CA VAL A 283 16.90 12.16 -1.85
C VAL A 283 18.20 12.42 -2.60
N PRO A 284 18.47 13.64 -3.09
CA PRO A 284 19.73 13.96 -3.74
C PRO A 284 20.93 13.54 -2.89
N GLY A 285 21.82 12.73 -3.46
CA GLY A 285 23.05 12.27 -2.80
C GLY A 285 22.86 11.33 -1.61
N GLY A 286 21.64 10.98 -1.19
CA GLY A 286 21.43 10.21 0.03
C GLY A 286 20.05 9.57 0.16
N PHE A 287 19.56 9.46 1.39
CA PHE A 287 18.29 8.80 1.69
C PHE A 287 17.49 9.54 2.76
N ALA A 288 16.21 9.23 2.86
CA ALA A 288 15.37 9.66 3.98
C ALA A 288 14.69 8.46 4.65
N MET A 289 14.44 8.58 5.95
CA MET A 289 13.70 7.62 6.77
C MET A 289 12.46 8.29 7.34
N LEU A 290 11.28 7.81 6.97
CA LEU A 290 10.01 8.35 7.43
C LEU A 290 9.40 7.44 8.50
N THR A 291 8.93 8.05 9.58
CA THR A 291 8.28 7.37 10.70
C THR A 291 6.77 7.22 10.50
N GLN A 292 6.15 6.30 11.24
CA GLN A 292 4.70 6.12 11.24
C GLN A 292 4.01 7.37 11.78
N LEU A 293 2.80 7.65 11.27
CA LEU A 293 1.94 8.67 11.86
C LEU A 293 1.59 8.26 13.29
N GLU A 294 1.97 9.08 14.25
CA GLU A 294 1.71 8.84 15.67
C GLU A 294 0.82 9.92 16.26
N ARG A 295 0.10 9.58 17.34
CA ARG A 295 -0.61 10.54 18.19
C ARG A 295 0.31 11.10 19.26
N ILE A 296 0.23 12.41 19.46
CA ILE A 296 0.98 13.16 20.48
C ILE A 296 0.04 13.94 21.41
N ASN A 297 0.51 14.18 22.63
CA ASN A 297 -0.09 15.10 23.57
C ASN A 297 0.25 16.55 23.18
N PRO A 298 -0.44 17.55 23.75
CA PRO A 298 -0.13 18.97 23.55
C PRO A 298 1.29 19.39 23.93
N ASP A 299 2.05 18.59 24.69
CA ASP A 299 3.45 18.83 25.03
C ASP A 299 4.44 18.08 24.09
N ALA A 300 3.94 17.60 22.94
CA ALA A 300 4.63 16.79 21.96
C ALA A 300 5.10 15.39 22.43
N THR A 301 4.76 14.96 23.64
CA THR A 301 5.05 13.59 24.08
C THR A 301 4.15 12.58 23.37
N PRO A 302 4.64 11.37 23.05
CA PRO A 302 3.80 10.35 22.43
C PRO A 302 2.71 9.87 23.38
N LEU A 303 1.53 9.57 22.86
CA LEU A 303 0.51 8.84 23.62
C LEU A 303 1.01 7.43 24.02
N PRO A 304 0.38 6.77 25.01
CA PRO A 304 0.65 5.36 25.31
C PRO A 304 0.45 4.45 24.09
N ALA A 305 1.24 3.36 23.98
CA ALA A 305 1.34 2.53 22.78
C ALA A 305 -0.02 2.04 22.22
N GLU A 306 -0.97 1.74 23.11
CA GLU A 306 -2.33 1.29 22.75
C GLU A 306 -3.20 2.35 22.08
N GLN A 307 -2.79 3.62 22.11
CA GLN A 307 -3.49 4.77 21.50
C GLN A 307 -2.61 5.50 20.50
N ARG A 308 -1.27 5.48 20.69
CA ARG A 308 -0.26 6.13 19.85
C ARG A 308 -0.40 5.83 18.36
N TRP A 309 -0.67 4.56 18.06
CA TRP A 309 -0.77 4.04 16.69
C TRP A 309 -2.22 3.78 16.26
N LYS A 310 -3.18 3.95 17.17
CA LYS A 310 -4.60 3.79 16.84
C LYS A 310 -5.09 5.04 16.13
N ILE A 311 -5.14 4.93 14.82
CA ILE A 311 -6.06 5.69 13.99
C ILE A 311 -7.27 4.76 13.87
N LYS A 312 -8.42 5.01 14.53
CA LYS A 312 -9.58 4.13 14.35
C LYS A 312 -10.08 4.27 12.92
N VAL A 313 -9.57 3.44 12.02
CA VAL A 313 -10.31 3.08 10.81
C VAL A 313 -11.32 2.04 11.28
N SER A 314 -12.54 2.47 11.57
CA SER A 314 -13.62 1.50 11.77
C SER A 314 -13.74 0.68 10.49
N PRO A 315 -13.70 -0.66 10.54
CA PRO A 315 -14.02 -1.48 9.38
C PRO A 315 -15.52 -1.35 9.15
N VAL A 316 -15.94 -0.34 8.39
CA VAL A 316 -17.29 -0.34 7.84
C VAL A 316 -17.31 -1.47 6.82
N SER A 317 -17.98 -2.53 7.23
CA SER A 317 -18.31 -3.77 6.54
C SER A 317 -18.31 -3.71 5.01
N LEU A 318 -17.79 -4.80 4.43
CA LEU A 318 -17.78 -5.20 3.01
C LEU A 318 -19.18 -5.41 2.39
N THR A 319 -20.17 -4.58 2.71
CA THR A 319 -21.55 -4.74 2.22
C THR A 319 -22.20 -3.37 2.10
N SER A 320 -22.35 -2.89 0.86
CA SER A 320 -23.10 -1.69 0.43
C SER A 320 -22.79 -0.36 1.14
N PHE A 321 -22.27 0.62 0.40
CA PHE A 321 -21.95 1.96 0.91
C PHE A 321 -23.16 2.68 1.52
N ASN A 322 -23.12 2.91 2.84
CA ASN A 322 -24.01 3.82 3.58
C ASN A 322 -23.23 5.12 3.88
N LEU A 323 -23.49 6.17 3.09
CA LEU A 323 -22.81 7.47 3.19
C LEU A 323 -23.04 8.17 4.54
N ALA A 324 -24.20 7.95 5.18
CA ALA A 324 -24.47 8.50 6.51
C ALA A 324 -23.61 7.82 7.59
N ALA A 325 -23.26 6.55 7.43
CA ALA A 325 -22.32 5.85 8.31
C ALA A 325 -20.87 6.30 8.07
N TYR A 326 -20.49 6.59 6.82
CA TYR A 326 -19.17 7.15 6.47
C TYR A 326 -18.99 8.58 7.00
N LEU A 327 -19.98 9.46 6.83
CA LEU A 327 -19.99 10.80 7.41
C LEU A 327 -20.02 10.76 8.94
N LYS A 328 -20.76 9.83 9.55
CA LYS A 328 -20.77 9.63 11.01
C LYS A 328 -19.48 9.01 11.55
N ALA A 329 -18.72 8.29 10.71
CA ALA A 329 -17.38 7.79 11.02
C ALA A 329 -16.30 8.88 10.86
N LEU A 330 -16.43 9.78 9.87
CA LEU A 330 -15.60 10.97 9.71
C LEU A 330 -15.86 12.03 10.79
N LEU A 331 -17.09 12.09 11.31
CA LEU A 331 -17.47 12.89 12.47
C LEU A 331 -17.19 12.17 13.81
N GLY A 332 -16.51 11.01 13.77
CA GLY A 332 -16.28 10.12 14.89
C GLY A 332 -14.95 10.31 15.63
N LYS A 333 -14.93 11.26 16.58
CA LYS A 333 -14.27 11.17 17.91
C LYS A 333 -12.74 10.98 18.08
N ASP A 334 -11.88 11.06 17.07
CA ASP A 334 -10.41 11.00 17.29
C ASP A 334 -9.73 12.37 17.16
N ALA A 335 -10.29 13.38 17.82
CA ALA A 335 -9.64 14.69 17.94
C ALA A 335 -8.26 14.57 18.60
N GLY A 336 -7.35 15.46 18.24
CA GLY A 336 -6.02 15.53 18.83
C GLY A 336 -4.93 15.83 17.82
N LEU A 337 -3.70 15.67 18.29
CA LEU A 337 -2.49 16.03 17.57
C LEU A 337 -1.78 14.78 17.07
N PHE A 338 -1.22 14.89 15.87
CA PHE A 338 -0.53 13.80 15.20
C PHE A 338 0.76 14.31 14.61
N ARG A 339 1.78 13.45 14.51
CA ARG A 339 2.99 13.80 13.75
C ARG A 339 3.57 12.66 12.94
N VAL A 340 4.29 13.05 11.89
CA VAL A 340 5.27 12.22 11.18
C VAL A 340 6.61 12.95 11.22
N ILE A 341 7.69 12.20 11.43
CA ILE A 341 9.06 12.71 11.37
C ILE A 341 9.78 12.04 10.18
N ALA A 342 10.34 12.86 9.29
CA ALA A 342 11.23 12.41 8.21
C ALA A 342 12.67 12.80 8.55
N PHE A 343 13.56 11.82 8.67
CA PHE A 343 15.00 12.05 8.82
C PHE A 343 15.65 12.03 7.45
N VAL A 344 16.13 13.18 6.97
CA VAL A 344 16.72 13.34 5.64
C VAL A 344 18.24 13.40 5.77
N PHE A 345 18.96 12.55 5.05
CA PHE A 345 20.42 12.47 5.02
C PHE A 345 20.91 12.90 3.64
N THR A 346 21.44 14.11 3.53
CA THR A 346 21.93 14.68 2.27
C THR A 346 22.96 15.79 2.53
N ALA A 347 23.84 16.04 1.57
CA ALA A 347 24.71 17.22 1.56
C ALA A 347 24.01 18.45 0.92
N GLU A 348 22.90 18.24 0.21
CA GLU A 348 22.16 19.30 -0.48
C GLU A 348 21.30 20.11 0.50
N PRO A 349 21.20 21.44 0.34
CA PRO A 349 20.30 22.25 1.14
C PRO A 349 18.84 21.88 0.87
N ILE A 350 18.06 21.70 1.93
CA ILE A 350 16.63 21.37 1.81
C ILE A 350 15.84 22.63 1.49
N VAL A 351 15.29 22.68 0.27
CA VAL A 351 14.28 23.66 -0.14
C VAL A 351 12.95 22.92 -0.27
N ALA A 352 11.98 23.28 0.58
CA ALA A 352 10.67 22.65 0.57
C ALA A 352 9.87 23.02 -0.70
N SER A 353 8.95 22.16 -1.10
CA SER A 353 8.17 22.31 -2.34
C SER A 353 7.15 23.45 -2.30
N GLY A 354 6.86 24.04 -1.14
CA GLY A 354 5.77 24.99 -0.95
C GLY A 354 4.40 24.32 -0.78
N VAL A 355 4.32 22.99 -0.85
CA VAL A 355 3.07 22.22 -0.71
C VAL A 355 2.93 21.72 0.72
N LYS A 356 1.81 22.05 1.37
CA LYS A 356 1.43 21.48 2.67
C LYS A 356 0.80 20.10 2.46
N PRO A 357 1.36 19.02 3.02
CA PRO A 357 0.80 17.69 2.86
C PRO A 357 -0.52 17.53 3.63
N LEU A 358 -1.40 16.66 3.15
CA LEU A 358 -2.57 16.25 3.92
C LEU A 358 -2.21 15.12 4.90
N MET A 359 -2.87 15.07 6.05
CA MET A 359 -2.67 14.01 7.04
C MET A 359 -2.96 12.61 6.45
N ASP A 360 -3.95 12.51 5.55
CA ASP A 360 -4.30 11.29 4.84
C ASP A 360 -3.24 10.81 3.83
N GLU A 361 -2.38 11.70 3.37
CA GLU A 361 -1.22 11.34 2.55
C GLU A 361 -0.06 10.91 3.44
N ALA A 362 0.18 11.69 4.52
CA ALA A 362 1.26 11.45 5.47
C ALA A 362 1.15 10.09 6.18
N LYS A 363 -0.06 9.64 6.49
CA LYS A 363 -0.31 8.31 7.09
C LYS A 363 0.19 7.15 6.22
N LEU A 364 0.32 7.34 4.91
CA LEU A 364 0.71 6.30 3.96
C LEU A 364 2.22 6.30 3.67
N TRP A 365 2.97 7.34 4.06
CA TRP A 365 4.37 7.49 3.68
C TRP A 365 5.25 6.32 4.14
N VAL A 366 5.07 5.79 5.34
CA VAL A 366 5.84 4.60 5.76
C VAL A 366 5.62 3.42 4.81
N GLY A 367 4.35 3.14 4.46
CA GLY A 367 3.99 2.01 3.61
C GLY A 367 4.35 2.21 2.14
N HIS A 368 4.51 3.45 1.68
CA HIS A 368 4.97 3.77 0.32
C HIS A 368 6.50 3.75 0.19
N GLY A 369 7.24 3.86 1.30
CA GLY A 369 8.70 3.79 1.33
C GLY A 369 9.25 2.37 1.14
N GLY A 370 10.54 2.27 0.79
CA GLY A 370 11.26 1.00 0.83
C GLY A 370 11.38 0.47 2.26
N THR A 371 11.40 -0.85 2.44
CA THR A 371 11.50 -1.47 3.77
C THR A 371 12.93 -1.58 4.31
N ALA A 372 13.93 -1.26 3.48
CA ALA A 372 15.34 -1.28 3.83
C ALA A 372 16.13 -0.36 2.90
N LEU A 373 17.31 0.09 3.36
CA LEU A 373 18.26 0.81 2.52
C LEU A 373 18.86 -0.14 1.44
N PRO A 374 18.72 0.15 0.13
CA PRO A 374 19.27 -0.70 -0.92
C PRO A 374 20.80 -0.77 -0.89
N ALA A 375 21.36 -1.91 -1.32
CA ALA A 375 22.81 -2.17 -1.32
C ALA A 375 23.66 -1.07 -2.00
N LYS A 376 23.11 -0.44 -3.05
CA LYS A 376 23.75 0.68 -3.76
C LYS A 376 24.02 1.90 -2.87
N PHE A 377 23.22 2.12 -1.83
CA PHE A 377 23.45 3.15 -0.82
C PHE A 377 24.32 2.63 0.31
N SER A 378 24.20 1.35 0.66
CA SER A 378 24.84 0.77 1.85
C SER A 378 26.35 0.93 1.92
N ALA A 379 27.05 0.87 0.78
CA ALA A 379 28.50 1.01 0.69
C ALA A 379 28.97 2.47 0.54
N LEU A 380 28.06 3.42 0.29
CA LEU A 380 28.44 4.82 0.12
C LEU A 380 28.93 5.41 1.44
N PRO A 381 29.97 6.27 1.40
CA PRO A 381 30.45 6.95 2.59
C PRO A 381 29.41 7.95 3.10
N TYR A 382 29.24 8.02 4.41
CA TYR A 382 28.60 9.17 5.05
C TYR A 382 29.68 10.25 5.22
N SER A 383 29.91 11.02 4.14
CA SER A 383 30.95 12.06 4.06
C SER A 383 30.72 13.20 5.06
N SER A 384 31.74 14.04 5.30
CA SER A 384 31.72 15.09 6.32
C SER A 384 30.72 16.22 6.06
N ASP A 385 30.30 16.38 4.80
CA ASP A 385 29.30 17.34 4.33
C ASP A 385 27.86 16.81 4.40
N MET A 386 27.65 15.51 4.67
CA MET A 386 26.30 14.97 4.87
C MET A 386 25.68 15.51 6.15
N ILE A 387 24.47 16.04 6.02
CA ILE A 387 23.67 16.60 7.11
C ILE A 387 22.46 15.69 7.34
N CYS A 388 22.15 15.42 8.61
CA CYS A 388 20.89 14.80 9.01
C CYS A 388 19.92 15.90 9.46
N THR A 389 18.81 16.06 8.73
CA THR A 389 17.76 17.01 9.08
C THR A 389 16.46 16.25 9.37
N ALA A 390 15.94 16.41 10.58
CA ALA A 390 14.60 15.95 10.93
C ALA A 390 13.57 17.00 10.47
N LEU A 391 12.68 16.61 9.56
CA LEU A 391 11.50 17.37 9.17
C LEU A 391 10.31 16.83 9.93
N VAL A 392 9.62 17.70 10.69
CA VAL A 392 8.45 17.31 11.48
C VAL A 392 7.20 17.84 10.79
N TYR A 393 6.25 16.94 10.55
CA TYR A 393 4.93 17.23 10.01
C TYR A 393 3.91 17.01 11.11
N GLU A 394 3.32 18.08 11.63
CA GLU A 394 2.33 18.05 12.70
C GLU A 394 0.94 18.37 12.17
N PHE A 395 -0.06 17.62 12.61
CA PHE A 395 -1.44 17.73 12.17
C PHE A 395 -2.39 17.80 13.36
N GLU A 396 -3.46 18.57 13.22
CA GLU A 396 -4.56 18.60 14.18
C GLU A 396 -5.84 18.05 13.53
N ILE A 397 -6.54 17.17 14.26
CA ILE A 397 -7.96 16.88 14.05
C ILE A 397 -8.76 17.67 15.11
N PRO A 398 -9.53 18.70 14.74
CA PRO A 398 -10.30 19.48 15.69
C PRO A 398 -11.47 18.68 16.30
N SER A 399 -11.84 19.02 17.54
CA SER A 399 -12.91 18.33 18.29
C SER A 399 -14.32 18.47 17.71
N HIS A 400 -14.54 19.40 16.78
CA HIS A 400 -15.87 19.80 16.29
C HIS A 400 -16.15 19.36 14.83
N GLY A 401 -15.45 18.33 14.34
CA GLY A 401 -15.72 17.73 13.02
C GLY A 401 -15.20 18.53 11.82
N ALA A 402 -14.31 19.49 12.06
CA ALA A 402 -13.55 20.14 10.98
C ALA A 402 -12.51 19.18 10.39
N ALA A 403 -12.12 19.43 9.13
CA ALA A 403 -11.11 18.62 8.46
C ALA A 403 -9.75 18.71 9.16
N ALA A 404 -8.99 17.60 9.13
CA ALA A 404 -7.61 17.59 9.58
C ALA A 404 -6.78 18.60 8.80
N HIS A 405 -5.89 19.32 9.48
CA HIS A 405 -5.01 20.28 8.83
C HIS A 405 -3.62 20.26 9.46
N GLN A 406 -2.64 20.68 8.68
CA GLN A 406 -1.27 20.77 9.16
C GLN A 406 -1.08 22.02 10.05
N LEU A 407 -0.47 21.84 11.22
CA LEU A 407 -0.01 22.92 12.06
C LEU A 407 1.33 23.43 11.53
N LYS A 408 1.34 24.57 10.85
CA LYS A 408 2.56 25.21 10.32
C LYS A 408 2.51 26.73 10.54
N PRO A 409 3.44 27.32 11.33
CA PRO A 409 4.48 26.62 12.09
C PRO A 409 3.90 25.71 13.17
N SER A 410 4.68 24.74 13.64
CA SER A 410 4.36 24.01 14.87
C SER A 410 4.55 24.91 16.09
N ASP A 411 3.77 24.65 17.15
CA ASP A 411 3.95 25.27 18.47
C ASP A 411 5.26 24.82 19.16
N HIS A 412 5.83 23.70 18.72
CA HIS A 412 7.09 23.14 19.20
C HIS A 412 8.15 23.21 18.09
N ASN A 413 9.39 23.55 18.46
CA ASN A 413 10.50 23.44 17.52
C ASN A 413 10.91 21.96 17.32
N GLY A 414 11.69 21.70 16.26
CA GLY A 414 12.10 20.34 15.94
C GLY A 414 12.88 19.65 17.09
N GLN A 415 13.72 20.39 17.84
CA GLN A 415 14.42 19.82 19.00
C GLN A 415 13.45 19.36 20.10
N GLN A 416 12.41 20.14 20.39
CA GLN A 416 11.38 19.80 21.37
C GLN A 416 10.64 18.52 20.97
N HIS A 417 10.22 18.38 19.71
CA HIS A 417 9.60 17.13 19.25
C HIS A 417 10.54 15.93 19.38
N LEU A 418 11.82 16.06 18.97
CA LEU A 418 12.76 14.94 19.01
C LEU A 418 13.11 14.53 20.46
N LYS A 419 13.16 15.49 21.41
CA LYS A 419 13.29 15.22 22.84
C LYS A 419 12.06 14.54 23.40
N ALA A 420 10.87 15.07 23.12
CA ALA A 420 9.61 14.50 23.61
C ALA A 420 9.35 13.09 23.07
N ALA A 421 9.80 12.81 21.83
CA ALA A 421 9.81 11.48 21.24
C ALA A 421 10.87 10.53 21.80
N ARG A 422 11.79 11.01 22.66
CA ARG A 422 12.97 10.29 23.19
C ARG A 422 13.98 9.84 22.12
N ILE A 423 13.94 10.44 20.93
CA ILE A 423 14.85 10.08 19.82
C ILE A 423 16.26 10.64 20.07
N LEU A 424 16.38 11.89 20.51
CA LEU A 424 17.71 12.46 20.84
C LEU A 424 18.38 11.69 21.98
N GLN A 425 17.60 11.34 23.02
CA GLN A 425 18.09 10.52 24.12
C GLN A 425 18.59 9.16 23.63
N ALA A 426 17.87 8.50 22.71
CA ALA A 426 18.28 7.23 22.14
C ALA A 426 19.53 7.33 21.25
N LEU A 427 19.81 8.52 20.71
CA LEU A 427 21.07 8.82 20.01
C LEU A 427 22.22 9.21 20.96
N GLY A 428 21.95 9.39 22.26
CA GLY A 428 22.94 9.75 23.27
C GLY A 428 23.11 11.25 23.51
N GLY A 429 22.11 12.07 23.12
CA GLY A 429 22.09 13.52 23.36
C GLY A 429 20.94 14.00 24.23
#